data_AF-A0AAD3DI24-F1
#
_entry.id   AF-A0AAD3DI24-F1
#
_cell.length_a   1.000
_cell.length_b   1.000
_cell.length_c   1.000
_cell.angle_alpha   90.00
_cell.angle_beta   90.00
_cell.angle_gamma   90.00
#
_symmetry.space_group_name_H-M   'P 1'
#
loop_
_entity.id
_entity.type
_entity.pdbx_description
1 polymer ?
#
loop_
_entity_poly.entity_id
_entity_poly.type
_entity_poly.pdbx_seq_one_letter_code
_entity_poly.pdbx_strand_id
1 'polypeptide(L)'
;LEKLAILLPQLGFFSRVMALRETNWDVDKALALLRRFVAENDVQLKSLQKKRKKVQRELEKQQEAPSTSGSSDSEGGSSESGSDSGSDSDGGERRKRKRSDKDKKRSSKKKRGKDKDKKKRKSKDKPATAKTLTHSEDFGKYGIIRESDAYAKRNEFILWALEVKKTDVENLGKFEERDLFRDYMEDYNTGTLPHRKYYDLEAYERARAAKAAAKGAKLASKRKSAVNDEEALRQQRAEERQRLAAERLQDAYREIKYSDKGQDMREQELLRAQMALAYKTGDTSKAHRLLDRLQPDELKKK
;
A
#
# COMPACT_ATOMS: atom_id res chain seq x y z
N LEU A 1 4.01 -15.75 13.52
CA LEU A 1 3.81 -14.38 12.98
C LEU A 1 3.33 -13.39 14.04
N GLU A 2 2.21 -13.65 14.73
CA GLU A 2 1.67 -12.76 15.77
C GLU A 2 2.66 -12.47 16.90
N LYS A 3 3.41 -13.49 17.35
CA LYS A 3 4.49 -13.31 18.34
C LYS A 3 5.56 -12.29 17.89
N LEU A 4 5.98 -12.35 16.62
CA LEU A 4 6.94 -11.39 16.06
C LEU A 4 6.33 -10.00 15.87
N ALA A 5 5.01 -9.92 15.65
CA ALA A 5 4.29 -8.65 15.55
C ALA A 5 4.30 -7.88 16.88
N ILE A 6 4.09 -8.61 17.98
CA ILE A 6 4.09 -8.03 19.33
C ILE A 6 5.51 -7.64 19.76
N LEU A 7 6.50 -8.46 19.43
CA LEU A 7 7.89 -8.25 19.86
C LEU A 7 8.64 -7.19 19.03
N LEU A 8 8.29 -7.02 17.76
CA LEU A 8 8.93 -6.06 16.84
C LEU A 8 7.86 -5.31 16.01
N PRO A 9 7.08 -4.41 16.63
CA PRO A 9 6.04 -3.63 15.95
C PRO A 9 6.59 -2.67 14.89
N GLN A 10 7.84 -2.24 15.03
CA GLN A 10 8.52 -1.34 14.09
C GLN A 10 8.80 -1.97 12.73
N LEU A 11 8.84 -3.31 12.65
CA LEU A 11 9.05 -4.02 11.39
C LEU A 11 7.71 -4.34 10.72
N GLY A 12 7.62 -4.08 9.42
CA GLY A 12 6.44 -4.39 8.62
C GLY A 12 6.09 -5.89 8.58
N PHE A 13 4.89 -6.19 8.10
CA PHE A 13 4.43 -7.58 7.92
C PHE A 13 5.37 -8.38 7.02
N PHE A 14 5.80 -7.79 5.90
CA PHE A 14 6.62 -8.47 4.90
C PHE A 14 7.99 -8.89 5.42
N SER A 15 8.69 -8.03 6.17
CA SER A 15 10.00 -8.37 6.74
C SER A 15 9.90 -9.49 7.78
N ARG A 16 8.81 -9.55 8.56
CA ARG A 16 8.55 -10.64 9.50
C ARG A 16 8.27 -11.97 8.79
N VAL A 17 7.59 -11.94 7.65
CA VAL A 17 7.32 -13.14 6.84
C VAL A 17 8.58 -13.63 6.13
N MET A 18 9.40 -12.73 5.58
CA MET A 18 10.67 -13.08 4.93
C MET A 18 11.64 -13.74 5.90
N ALA A 19 11.82 -13.18 7.11
CA ALA A 19 12.68 -13.79 8.12
C ALA A 19 12.20 -15.18 8.53
N LEU A 20 10.88 -15.41 8.66
CA LEU A 20 10.35 -16.74 8.93
C LEU A 20 10.55 -17.72 7.76
N ARG A 21 10.49 -17.23 6.52
CA ARG A 21 10.75 -18.07 5.34
C ARG A 21 12.20 -18.53 5.30
N GLU A 22 13.14 -17.64 5.65
CA GLU A 22 14.58 -17.95 5.68
C GLU A 22 14.97 -18.86 6.84
N THR A 23 14.26 -18.80 7.97
CA THR A 23 14.53 -19.65 9.14
C THR A 23 13.69 -20.92 9.20
N ASN A 24 13.08 -21.33 8.09
CA ASN A 24 12.19 -22.50 8.03
C ASN A 24 11.09 -22.47 9.11
N TRP A 25 10.50 -21.29 9.32
CA TRP A 25 9.42 -21.00 10.27
C TRP A 25 9.81 -21.11 11.75
N ASP A 26 11.11 -21.16 12.06
CA ASP A 26 11.63 -21.07 13.42
C ASP A 26 11.54 -19.62 13.93
N VAL A 27 10.71 -19.41 14.96
CA VAL A 27 10.37 -18.09 15.51
C VAL A 27 11.55 -17.46 16.24
N ASP A 28 12.35 -18.25 16.95
CA ASP A 28 13.43 -17.75 17.80
C ASP A 28 14.64 -17.36 16.94
N LYS A 29 14.93 -18.15 15.90
CA LYS A 29 15.93 -17.80 14.89
C LYS A 29 15.51 -16.59 14.06
N ALA A 30 14.23 -16.52 13.65
CA ALA A 30 13.71 -15.36 12.92
C ALA A 30 13.83 -14.09 13.77
N LEU A 31 13.51 -14.19 15.06
CA LEU A 31 13.64 -13.07 15.99
C LEU A 31 15.09 -12.61 16.16
N ALA A 32 16.05 -13.55 16.24
CA ALA A 32 17.48 -13.22 16.30
C ALA A 32 17.97 -12.50 15.02
N LEU A 33 17.58 -13.00 13.84
CA LEU A 33 17.90 -12.35 12.56
C LEU A 33 17.29 -10.95 12.46
N LEU A 34 16.01 -10.80 12.82
CA LEU A 34 15.33 -9.51 12.77
C LEU A 34 15.91 -8.51 13.78
N ARG A 35 16.36 -8.96 14.95
CA ARG A 35 17.03 -8.09 15.92
C ARG A 35 18.38 -7.59 15.42
N ARG A 36 19.17 -8.45 14.76
CA ARG A 36 20.43 -8.04 14.11
C ARG A 36 20.18 -7.05 12.98
N PHE A 37 19.20 -7.36 12.12
CA PHE A 37 18.79 -6.48 11.03
C PHE A 37 18.34 -5.09 11.53
N VAL A 38 17.56 -5.03 12.62
CA VAL A 38 17.16 -3.76 13.23
C VAL A 38 18.37 -3.01 13.78
N ALA A 39 19.27 -3.68 14.50
CA ALA A 39 20.46 -3.05 15.08
C ALA A 39 21.38 -2.45 14.00
N GLU A 40 21.59 -3.18 12.90
CA GLU A 40 22.43 -2.72 11.78
C GLU A 40 21.80 -1.57 11.00
N ASN A 41 20.46 -1.58 10.86
CA ASN A 41 19.74 -0.61 10.05
C ASN A 41 19.05 0.49 10.88
N ASP A 42 19.28 0.57 12.19
CA ASP A 42 18.55 1.47 13.09
C ASP A 42 18.69 2.95 12.70
N VAL A 43 19.88 3.36 12.27
CA VAL A 43 20.14 4.73 11.79
C VAL A 43 19.37 5.01 10.49
N GLN A 44 19.39 4.06 9.55
CA GLN A 44 18.67 4.19 8.29
C GLN A 44 17.16 4.16 8.49
N LEU A 45 16.64 3.28 9.35
CA LEU A 45 15.24 3.18 9.72
C LEU A 45 14.73 4.47 10.37
N LYS A 46 15.50 5.08 11.29
CA LYS A 46 15.17 6.39 11.88
C LYS A 46 15.14 7.50 10.82
N SER A 47 16.08 7.50 9.87
CA SER A 47 16.10 8.47 8.77
C SER A 47 14.89 8.32 7.84
N LEU A 48 14.49 7.09 7.52
CA LEU A 48 13.33 6.77 6.70
C LEU A 48 12.02 7.12 7.41
N GLN A 49 11.93 6.89 8.73
CA GLN A 49 10.77 7.31 9.52
C GLN A 49 10.60 8.84 9.53
N LYS A 50 11.70 9.61 9.63
CA LYS A 50 11.66 11.07 9.50
C LYS A 50 11.17 11.50 8.12
N LYS A 51 11.69 10.90 7.05
CA LYS A 51 11.24 11.15 5.67
C LYS A 51 9.75 10.83 5.49
N ARG A 52 9.30 9.67 5.99
CA ARG A 52 7.88 9.27 5.97
C ARG A 52 6.98 10.29 6.65
N LYS A 53 7.36 10.77 7.85
CA LYS A 53 6.59 11.79 8.59
C LYS A 53 6.55 13.13 7.85
N LYS A 54 7.63 13.50 7.16
CA LYS A 54 7.66 14.71 6.31
C LYS A 54 6.71 14.59 5.13
N VAL A 55 6.78 13.49 4.37
CA VAL A 55 5.89 13.21 3.23
C VAL A 55 4.42 13.16 3.66
N GLN A 56 4.13 12.55 4.82
CA GLN A 56 2.76 12.49 5.34
C GLN A 56 2.19 13.87 5.66
N ARG A 57 3.00 14.77 6.24
CA ARG A 57 2.61 16.18 6.47
C ARG A 57 2.44 16.96 5.18
N GLU A 58 3.27 16.69 4.17
CA GLU A 58 3.13 17.33 2.85
C GLU A 58 1.84 16.88 2.15
N LEU A 59 1.48 15.61 2.24
CA LEU A 59 0.21 15.06 1.75
C LEU A 59 -1.01 15.66 2.49
N GLU A 60 -0.95 15.75 3.81
CA GLU A 60 -1.99 16.38 4.62
C GLU A 60 -2.16 17.85 4.25
N LYS A 61 -1.05 18.59 4.08
CA LYS A 61 -1.06 19.98 3.62
C LYS A 61 -1.60 20.14 2.19
N GLN A 62 -1.38 19.17 1.30
CA GLN A 62 -1.97 19.16 -0.05
C GLN A 62 -3.47 18.84 -0.03
N GLN A 63 -3.93 18.06 0.95
CA GLN A 63 -5.36 17.76 1.16
C GLN A 63 -6.10 18.90 1.88
N GLU A 64 -5.41 19.66 2.72
CA GLU A 64 -5.94 20.83 3.43
C GLU A 64 -5.86 22.14 2.63
N ALA A 65 -5.28 22.14 1.42
CA ALA A 65 -5.35 23.31 0.53
C ALA A 65 -6.81 23.49 0.05
N PRO A 66 -7.53 24.54 0.49
CA PRO A 66 -8.91 24.74 0.12
C PRO A 66 -9.00 25.15 -1.35
N SER A 67 -9.96 24.56 -2.05
CA SER A 67 -10.48 25.00 -3.33
C SER A 67 -10.79 26.51 -3.32
N THR A 68 -9.92 27.31 -3.93
CA THR A 68 -10.19 28.72 -4.25
C THR A 68 -10.22 28.92 -5.77
N SER A 69 -11.37 28.63 -6.38
CA SER A 69 -11.89 29.25 -7.62
C SER A 69 -13.27 28.65 -7.94
N GLY A 70 -14.39 29.36 -7.95
CA GLY A 70 -14.64 30.76 -7.66
C GLY A 70 -16.15 31.01 -7.53
N SER A 71 -16.51 32.06 -6.81
CA SER A 71 -17.77 32.79 -6.95
C SER A 71 -17.55 34.18 -6.37
N SER A 72 -17.98 35.18 -7.12
CA SER A 72 -18.02 36.60 -6.79
C SER A 72 -18.89 36.87 -5.56
N ASP A 73 -18.54 37.87 -4.74
CA ASP A 73 -19.15 39.21 -4.77
C ASP A 73 -18.72 40.07 -3.55
N SER A 74 -18.14 41.23 -3.87
CA SER A 74 -18.53 42.56 -3.38
C SER A 74 -18.38 43.00 -1.90
N GLU A 75 -17.46 43.96 -1.75
CA GLU A 75 -17.56 45.26 -1.03
C GLU A 75 -17.34 45.38 0.50
N GLY A 76 -16.48 46.37 0.83
CA GLY A 76 -16.35 47.08 2.12
C GLY A 76 -15.24 46.55 3.04
N GLY A 77 -14.24 47.30 3.51
CA GLY A 77 -13.95 48.72 3.51
C GLY A 77 -13.07 49.04 4.73
N SER A 78 -11.99 49.82 4.52
CA SER A 78 -11.22 50.64 5.49
C SER A 78 -10.43 49.94 6.63
N SER A 79 -9.09 50.04 6.59
CA SER A 79 -8.20 50.84 7.48
C SER A 79 -7.81 50.06 8.75
N GLU A 80 -6.61 50.11 9.35
CA GLU A 80 -5.46 51.01 9.37
C GLU A 80 -4.38 50.41 10.29
N SER A 81 -3.09 50.69 10.02
CA SER A 81 -1.95 50.74 10.97
C SER A 81 -1.59 49.46 11.76
N GLY A 82 -0.35 49.13 12.13
CA GLY A 82 0.96 49.76 12.11
C GLY A 82 1.86 48.97 13.10
N SER A 83 3.14 48.81 12.74
CA SER A 83 4.35 48.62 13.58
C SER A 83 4.47 47.49 14.65
N ASP A 84 5.45 46.62 14.40
CA ASP A 84 6.75 46.42 15.12
C ASP A 84 6.86 46.32 16.67
N SER A 85 7.81 45.45 17.08
CA SER A 85 8.48 45.30 18.39
C SER A 85 7.65 44.75 19.58
N GLY A 86 8.14 44.00 20.56
CA GLY A 86 9.47 43.53 20.97
C GLY A 86 9.38 43.16 22.48
N SER A 87 10.11 42.10 22.90
CA SER A 87 10.72 41.86 24.24
C SER A 87 9.88 41.84 25.56
N ASP A 88 10.10 40.74 26.29
CA ASP A 88 10.25 40.56 27.76
C ASP A 88 9.45 41.39 28.79
N SER A 89 8.75 40.69 29.70
CA SER A 89 9.15 40.58 31.13
C SER A 89 7.99 40.22 32.07
N ASP A 90 8.29 39.25 32.93
CA ASP A 90 8.05 39.18 34.40
C ASP A 90 6.68 39.50 35.02
N GLY A 91 6.23 38.55 35.86
CA GLY A 91 5.87 38.88 37.24
C GLY A 91 4.41 39.21 37.58
N GLY A 92 3.81 38.37 38.46
CA GLY A 92 3.01 38.94 39.55
C GLY A 92 1.51 38.63 39.64
N GLU A 93 1.22 37.49 40.27
CA GLU A 93 0.29 37.34 41.40
C GLU A 93 -1.26 37.53 41.28
N ARG A 94 -1.91 36.46 41.79
CA ARG A 94 -3.12 36.39 42.64
C ARG A 94 -4.50 36.43 41.96
N ARG A 95 -5.20 35.30 42.09
CA ARG A 95 -6.26 35.16 43.13
C ARG A 95 -6.66 33.71 43.42
N LYS A 96 -6.76 33.47 44.73
CA LYS A 96 -7.10 32.24 45.45
C LYS A 96 -8.53 31.75 45.17
N ARG A 97 -8.76 30.43 45.28
CA ARG A 97 -9.63 29.75 46.29
C ARG A 97 -9.82 28.26 45.90
N LYS A 98 -9.20 27.34 46.64
CA LYS A 98 -9.75 26.51 47.75
C LYS A 98 -10.33 25.14 47.33
N ARG A 99 -9.56 24.09 47.72
CA ARG A 99 -9.95 22.86 48.46
C ARG A 99 -10.88 21.86 47.74
N SER A 100 -10.51 20.58 47.57
CA SER A 100 -10.32 19.64 48.68
C SER A 100 -9.24 18.56 48.45
N ASP A 101 -8.47 18.35 49.52
CA ASP A 101 -7.68 17.16 49.85
C ASP A 101 -8.56 15.90 50.00
N LYS A 102 -8.09 14.74 49.53
CA LYS A 102 -7.94 13.55 50.40
C LYS A 102 -6.99 12.48 49.84
N ASP A 103 -5.73 12.67 50.16
CA ASP A 103 -4.78 11.73 50.77
C ASP A 103 -4.86 10.19 50.56
N LYS A 104 -3.70 9.68 50.11
CA LYS A 104 -2.85 8.62 50.71
C LYS A 104 -3.28 7.14 50.75
N LYS A 105 -2.52 6.39 49.94
CA LYS A 105 -1.53 5.35 50.33
C LYS A 105 -1.92 4.22 51.31
N ARG A 106 -1.55 3.01 50.82
CA ARG A 106 -1.03 1.82 51.52
C ARG A 106 -2.06 0.91 52.22
N SER A 107 -2.14 -0.34 51.75
CA SER A 107 -2.21 -1.50 52.64
C SER A 107 -1.91 -2.81 51.90
N SER A 108 -0.83 -3.46 52.31
CA SER A 108 -0.47 -4.85 52.03
C SER A 108 -1.15 -5.77 53.05
N LYS A 109 -1.88 -6.82 52.64
CA LYS A 109 -1.98 -8.08 53.43
C LYS A 109 -2.61 -9.27 52.70
N LYS A 110 -1.74 -10.24 52.40
CA LYS A 110 -1.81 -11.71 52.61
C LYS A 110 -3.16 -12.42 52.91
N LYS A 111 -3.32 -13.54 52.17
CA LYS A 111 -3.84 -14.90 52.52
C LYS A 111 -5.34 -15.21 52.52
N ARG A 112 -5.72 -16.15 51.61
CA ARG A 112 -6.46 -17.44 51.79
C ARG A 112 -7.00 -17.85 50.40
N GLY A 113 -6.71 -19.00 49.80
CA GLY A 113 -6.63 -20.35 50.35
C GLY A 113 -8.02 -21.01 50.31
N LYS A 114 -8.46 -21.52 49.14
CA LYS A 114 -9.54 -22.51 49.06
C LYS A 114 -9.52 -23.30 47.74
N ASP A 115 -9.04 -24.53 47.86
CA ASP A 115 -9.32 -25.68 46.98
C ASP A 115 -10.82 -25.86 46.71
N LYS A 116 -11.15 -26.31 45.49
CA LYS A 116 -12.13 -27.37 45.21
C LYS A 116 -12.18 -27.70 43.71
N ASP A 117 -11.41 -28.72 43.33
CA ASP A 117 -11.91 -29.96 42.71
C ASP A 117 -12.90 -29.82 41.53
N LYS A 118 -12.41 -30.03 40.29
CA LYS A 118 -13.26 -30.39 39.12
C LYS A 118 -12.74 -31.62 38.39
N LYS A 119 -13.11 -32.75 38.98
CA LYS A 119 -13.44 -34.07 38.41
C LYS A 119 -13.78 -34.07 36.90
N LYS A 120 -13.02 -34.89 36.17
CA LYS A 120 -13.26 -35.63 34.91
C LYS A 120 -14.67 -35.54 34.28
N ARG A 121 -14.73 -35.25 32.97
CA ARG A 121 -15.57 -35.95 31.94
C ARG A 121 -14.88 -35.83 30.57
N LYS A 122 -14.00 -36.79 30.22
CA LYS A 122 -14.24 -37.90 29.29
C LYS A 122 -15.02 -37.48 28.04
N SER A 123 -14.29 -37.35 26.93
CA SER A 123 -14.80 -37.28 25.57
C SER A 123 -15.84 -38.39 25.37
N LYS A 124 -17.02 -37.99 24.91
CA LYS A 124 -18.01 -38.92 24.37
C LYS A 124 -18.40 -38.35 23.02
N ASP A 125 -17.80 -38.92 21.98
CA ASP A 125 -18.29 -38.85 20.62
C ASP A 125 -19.81 -39.10 20.65
N LYS A 126 -20.58 -38.12 20.20
CA LYS A 126 -21.98 -38.32 19.87
C LYS A 126 -22.08 -38.33 18.34
N PRO A 127 -22.54 -39.45 17.74
CA PRO A 127 -22.77 -39.53 16.30
C PRO A 127 -23.96 -38.65 15.90
N ALA A 128 -23.94 -38.23 14.64
CA ALA A 128 -24.98 -37.46 13.98
C ALA A 128 -26.39 -37.98 14.31
N THR A 129 -27.13 -37.25 15.14
CA THR A 129 -28.54 -37.49 15.37
C THR A 129 -29.35 -36.67 14.38
N ALA A 130 -30.20 -37.37 13.64
CA ALA A 130 -31.19 -36.86 12.71
C ALA A 130 -31.83 -35.56 13.22
N LYS A 131 -31.78 -34.52 12.39
CA LYS A 131 -32.42 -33.23 12.64
C LYS A 131 -33.93 -33.40 12.56
N THR A 132 -34.56 -33.60 13.70
CA THR A 132 -35.97 -33.26 13.89
C THR A 132 -36.05 -31.73 13.75
N LEU A 133 -36.71 -31.29 12.67
CA LEU A 133 -37.06 -29.90 12.39
C LEU A 133 -37.97 -29.36 13.50
N THR A 134 -37.38 -28.91 14.60
CA THR A 134 -38.07 -28.02 15.53
C THR A 134 -37.83 -26.60 15.04
N HIS A 135 -38.91 -25.90 14.65
CA HIS A 135 -38.94 -24.49 14.22
C HIS A 135 -38.29 -23.48 15.21
N SER A 136 -37.66 -23.94 16.28
CA SER A 136 -37.06 -23.14 17.35
C SER A 136 -35.58 -22.80 17.12
N GLU A 137 -34.84 -23.55 16.30
CA GLU A 137 -33.40 -23.27 16.09
C GLU A 137 -33.13 -22.11 15.13
N ASP A 138 -34.05 -21.83 14.20
CA ASP A 138 -33.90 -20.74 13.22
C ASP A 138 -34.39 -19.39 13.75
N PHE A 139 -35.12 -19.38 14.89
CA PHE A 139 -35.57 -18.14 15.50
C PHE A 139 -34.38 -17.30 15.98
N GLY A 140 -34.30 -16.05 15.54
CA GLY A 140 -33.23 -15.12 15.90
C GLY A 140 -31.88 -15.40 15.23
N LYS A 141 -31.82 -16.29 14.23
CA LYS A 141 -30.58 -16.63 13.50
C LYS A 141 -29.86 -15.44 12.88
N TYR A 142 -30.62 -14.44 12.44
CA TYR A 142 -30.09 -13.21 11.84
C TYR A 142 -30.16 -12.01 12.80
N GLY A 143 -30.52 -12.25 14.05
CA GLY A 143 -30.91 -11.21 15.02
C GLY A 143 -32.43 -11.20 15.23
N ILE A 144 -32.87 -10.44 16.23
CA ILE A 144 -34.30 -10.24 16.54
C ILE A 144 -34.58 -8.75 16.38
N ILE A 145 -35.51 -8.44 15.48
CA ILE A 145 -35.99 -7.08 15.19
C ILE A 145 -37.25 -6.82 16.00
N ARG A 146 -37.40 -5.58 16.47
CA ARG A 146 -38.63 -5.04 17.07
C ARG A 146 -39.16 -3.87 16.26
N GLU A 147 -40.37 -3.40 16.58
CA GLU A 147 -40.96 -2.21 15.95
C GLU A 147 -40.06 -0.95 16.05
N SER A 148 -39.22 -0.86 17.08
CA SER A 148 -38.25 0.24 17.24
C SER A 148 -37.17 0.28 16.16
N ASP A 149 -36.87 -0.86 15.55
CA ASP A 149 -35.79 -1.03 14.58
C ASP A 149 -36.25 -0.77 13.14
N ALA A 150 -37.49 -0.31 12.95
CA ALA A 150 -38.09 -0.01 11.65
C ALA A 150 -37.25 0.95 10.80
N TYR A 151 -36.55 1.90 11.44
CA TYR A 151 -35.66 2.82 10.73
C TYR A 151 -34.34 2.17 10.31
N ALA A 152 -33.75 1.33 11.16
CA ALA A 152 -32.47 0.67 10.86
C ALA A 152 -32.63 -0.39 9.76
N LYS A 153 -33.81 -1.01 9.68
CA LYS A 153 -34.12 -2.09 8.73
C LYS A 153 -35.05 -1.66 7.59
N ARG A 154 -35.21 -0.35 7.42
CA ARG A 154 -36.11 0.25 6.42
C ARG A 154 -35.76 -0.19 5.01
N ASN A 155 -34.48 -0.21 4.66
CA ASN A 155 -34.03 -0.52 3.30
C ASN A 155 -34.30 -1.99 2.94
N GLU A 156 -34.05 -2.90 3.89
CA GLU A 156 -34.35 -4.32 3.72
C GLU A 156 -35.86 -4.59 3.66
N PHE A 157 -36.64 -3.89 4.49
CA PHE A 157 -38.10 -3.96 4.49
C PHE A 157 -38.70 -3.46 3.17
N ILE A 158 -38.25 -2.32 2.64
CA ILE A 158 -38.72 -1.78 1.35
C ILE A 158 -38.43 -2.80 0.23
N LEU A 159 -37.22 -3.35 0.19
CA LEU A 159 -36.87 -4.34 -0.84
C LEU A 159 -37.72 -5.61 -0.73
N TRP A 160 -37.99 -6.08 0.49
CA TRP A 160 -38.86 -7.22 0.72
C TRP A 160 -40.30 -6.94 0.31
N ALA A 161 -40.86 -5.79 0.70
CA ALA A 161 -42.22 -5.42 0.35
C ALA A 161 -42.39 -5.30 -1.17
N LEU A 162 -41.42 -4.71 -1.86
CA LEU A 162 -41.42 -4.55 -3.31
C LEU A 162 -41.32 -5.89 -4.04
N GLU A 163 -40.44 -6.80 -3.62
CA GLU A 163 -40.21 -8.04 -4.37
C GLU A 163 -41.11 -9.20 -3.95
N VAL A 164 -41.41 -9.33 -2.65
CA VAL A 164 -42.21 -10.44 -2.10
C VAL A 164 -43.69 -10.09 -2.07
N LYS A 165 -44.05 -8.97 -1.45
CA LYS A 165 -45.45 -8.53 -1.33
C LYS A 165 -45.93 -7.74 -2.57
N LYS A 166 -45.01 -7.31 -3.46
CA LYS A 166 -45.29 -6.50 -4.67
C LYS A 166 -46.02 -5.19 -4.36
N THR A 167 -45.81 -4.65 -3.16
CA THR A 167 -46.39 -3.39 -2.71
C THR A 167 -45.29 -2.36 -2.58
N ASP A 168 -45.55 -1.16 -3.10
CA ASP A 168 -44.61 -0.05 -3.01
C ASP A 168 -44.85 0.73 -1.72
N VAL A 169 -43.94 0.59 -0.75
CA VAL A 169 -44.06 1.15 0.60
C VAL A 169 -44.23 2.68 0.57
N GLU A 170 -43.70 3.34 -0.47
CA GLU A 170 -43.82 4.80 -0.62
C GLU A 170 -45.25 5.25 -0.97
N ASN A 171 -46.06 4.37 -1.54
CA ASN A 171 -47.45 4.64 -1.91
C ASN A 171 -48.46 4.29 -0.80
N LEU A 172 -48.03 3.62 0.28
CA LEU A 172 -48.92 3.17 1.36
C LEU A 172 -49.06 4.20 2.48
N GLY A 173 -50.19 4.14 3.18
CA GLY A 173 -50.41 4.93 4.38
C GLY A 173 -49.49 4.49 5.53
N LYS A 174 -49.09 5.42 6.41
CA LYS A 174 -48.22 5.12 7.56
C LYS A 174 -48.72 3.95 8.43
N PHE A 175 -50.03 3.72 8.50
CA PHE A 175 -50.61 2.63 9.26
C PHE A 175 -50.36 1.27 8.59
N GLU A 176 -50.64 1.17 7.29
CA GLU A 176 -50.42 -0.04 6.50
C GLU A 176 -48.92 -0.40 6.42
N GLU A 177 -48.04 0.61 6.40
CA GLU A 177 -46.60 0.40 6.52
C GLU A 177 -46.22 -0.30 7.82
N ARG A 178 -46.82 0.08 8.96
CA ARG A 178 -46.52 -0.56 10.26
C ARG A 178 -47.05 -1.99 10.32
N ASP A 179 -48.20 -2.26 9.72
CA ASP A 179 -48.75 -3.62 9.65
C ASP A 179 -47.88 -4.52 8.77
N LEU A 180 -47.47 -4.05 7.59
CA LEU A 180 -46.51 -4.77 6.74
C LEU A 180 -45.15 -4.97 7.42
N PHE A 181 -44.71 -4.00 8.22
CA PHE A 181 -43.48 -4.13 8.99
C PHE A 181 -43.61 -5.20 10.09
N ARG A 182 -44.81 -5.39 10.66
CA ARG A 182 -45.06 -6.47 11.62
C ARG A 182 -44.97 -7.85 10.96
N ASP A 183 -45.56 -8.03 9.77
CA ASP A 183 -45.37 -9.24 8.96
C ASP A 183 -43.88 -9.51 8.68
N TYR A 184 -43.16 -8.47 8.22
CA TYR A 184 -41.72 -8.57 7.94
C TYR A 184 -40.91 -8.94 9.18
N MET A 185 -41.27 -8.40 10.34
CA MET A 185 -40.60 -8.70 11.61
C MET A 185 -40.81 -10.15 12.03
N GLU A 186 -42.01 -10.70 11.85
CA GLU A 186 -42.30 -12.11 12.12
C GLU A 186 -41.46 -13.01 11.21
N ASP A 187 -41.43 -12.72 9.91
CA ASP A 187 -40.65 -13.50 8.95
C ASP A 187 -39.13 -13.38 9.16
N TYR A 188 -38.66 -12.19 9.55
CA TYR A 188 -37.25 -11.96 9.87
C TYR A 188 -36.83 -12.74 11.11
N ASN A 189 -37.62 -12.63 12.18
CA ASN A 189 -37.30 -13.25 13.46
C ASN A 189 -37.38 -14.77 13.38
N THR A 190 -38.30 -15.32 12.57
CA THR A 190 -38.43 -16.76 12.34
C THR A 190 -37.49 -17.30 11.26
N GLY A 191 -36.82 -16.42 10.50
CA GLY A 191 -35.89 -16.84 9.47
C GLY A 191 -36.56 -17.42 8.22
N THR A 192 -37.81 -17.05 7.95
CA THR A 192 -38.65 -17.57 6.84
C THR A 192 -38.55 -16.73 5.56
N LEU A 193 -37.84 -15.59 5.58
CA LEU A 193 -37.69 -14.75 4.38
C LEU A 193 -37.05 -15.52 3.21
N PRO A 194 -37.52 -15.36 1.96
CA PRO A 194 -37.13 -16.21 0.83
C PRO A 194 -35.65 -16.16 0.44
N HIS A 195 -34.98 -15.02 0.68
CA HIS A 195 -33.60 -14.82 0.26
C HIS A 195 -32.78 -14.05 1.31
N ARG A 196 -31.48 -14.36 1.40
CA ARG A 196 -30.60 -13.79 2.43
C ARG A 196 -30.44 -12.26 2.35
N LYS A 197 -30.77 -11.66 1.20
CA LYS A 197 -30.70 -10.21 0.95
C LYS A 197 -31.68 -9.40 1.78
N TYR A 198 -32.79 -10.01 2.22
CA TYR A 198 -33.79 -9.33 3.04
C TYR A 198 -33.41 -9.28 4.53
N TYR A 199 -32.34 -9.98 4.93
CA TYR A 199 -31.84 -9.90 6.31
C TYR A 199 -30.74 -8.83 6.47
N ASP A 200 -29.90 -8.70 5.45
CA ASP A 200 -28.78 -7.76 5.38
C ASP A 200 -28.46 -7.46 3.91
N LEU A 201 -28.97 -6.32 3.44
CA LEU A 201 -28.83 -5.87 2.06
C LEU A 201 -27.38 -5.40 1.80
N GLU A 202 -26.77 -4.71 2.75
CA GLU A 202 -25.40 -4.20 2.65
C GLU A 202 -24.38 -5.33 2.53
N ALA A 203 -24.50 -6.38 3.35
CA ALA A 203 -23.63 -7.54 3.25
C ALA A 203 -23.82 -8.29 1.93
N TYR A 204 -25.05 -8.36 1.41
CA TYR A 204 -25.33 -8.98 0.13
C TYR A 204 -24.69 -8.21 -1.03
N GLU A 205 -24.83 -6.89 -1.07
CA GLU A 205 -24.23 -6.03 -2.08
C GLU A 205 -22.70 -6.07 -2.03
N ARG A 206 -22.12 -5.98 -0.82
CA ARG A 206 -20.68 -6.11 -0.61
C ARG A 206 -20.16 -7.46 -1.12
N ALA A 207 -20.87 -8.55 -0.82
CA ALA A 207 -20.51 -9.88 -1.31
C ALA A 207 -20.63 -9.99 -2.84
N ARG A 208 -21.65 -9.38 -3.45
CA ARG A 208 -21.84 -9.33 -4.90
C ARG A 208 -20.72 -8.54 -5.58
N ALA A 209 -20.39 -7.36 -5.04
CA ALA A 209 -19.30 -6.53 -5.51
C ALA A 209 -17.95 -7.25 -5.39
N ALA A 210 -17.69 -7.90 -4.26
CA ALA A 210 -16.46 -8.67 -4.05
C ALA A 210 -16.33 -9.84 -5.04
N LYS A 211 -17.44 -10.56 -5.31
CA LYS A 211 -17.45 -11.64 -6.32
C LYS A 211 -17.18 -11.10 -7.74
N ALA A 212 -17.77 -9.96 -8.09
CA ALA A 212 -17.53 -9.31 -9.37
C ALA A 212 -16.07 -8.86 -9.50
N ALA A 213 -15.51 -8.22 -8.47
CA ALA A 213 -14.12 -7.79 -8.42
C ALA A 213 -13.15 -8.98 -8.50
N ALA A 214 -13.41 -10.06 -7.77
CA ALA A 214 -12.60 -11.28 -7.82
C ALA A 214 -12.61 -11.93 -9.21
N LYS A 215 -13.76 -11.93 -9.89
CA LYS A 215 -13.87 -12.42 -11.28
C LYS A 215 -13.07 -11.54 -12.25
N GLY A 216 -13.16 -10.21 -12.10
CA GLY A 216 -12.38 -9.24 -12.86
C GLY A 216 -10.86 -9.41 -12.65
N ALA A 217 -10.43 -9.57 -11.40
CA ALA A 217 -9.03 -9.76 -11.05
C ALA A 217 -8.45 -11.06 -11.64
N LYS A 218 -9.20 -12.16 -11.61
CA LYS A 218 -8.79 -13.43 -12.24
C LYS A 218 -8.59 -13.29 -13.75
N LEU A 219 -9.51 -12.59 -14.42
CA LEU A 219 -9.41 -12.36 -15.87
C LEU A 219 -8.22 -11.45 -16.21
N ALA A 220 -7.99 -10.40 -15.42
CA ALA A 220 -6.84 -9.52 -15.56
C ALA A 220 -5.52 -10.26 -15.32
N SER A 221 -5.45 -11.13 -14.32
CA SER A 221 -4.26 -11.96 -14.05
C SER A 221 -3.96 -12.91 -15.22
N LYS A 222 -4.99 -13.56 -15.77
CA LYS A 222 -4.83 -14.46 -16.94
C LYS A 222 -4.36 -13.72 -18.20
N ARG A 223 -4.81 -12.47 -18.39
CA ARG A 223 -4.32 -11.61 -19.48
C ARG A 223 -2.87 -11.17 -19.26
N LYS A 224 -2.51 -10.78 -18.03
CA LYS A 224 -1.14 -10.38 -17.70
C LYS A 224 -0.14 -11.52 -17.88
N SER A 225 -0.49 -12.75 -17.50
CA SER A 225 0.40 -13.90 -17.73
C SER A 225 0.62 -14.17 -19.22
N ALA A 226 -0.44 -14.11 -20.04
CA ALA A 226 -0.32 -14.33 -21.49
C ALA A 226 0.53 -13.27 -22.20
N VAL A 227 0.45 -12.00 -21.78
CA VAL A 227 1.28 -10.92 -22.35
C VAL A 227 2.74 -11.07 -21.94
N ASN A 228 3.01 -11.52 -20.71
CA ASN A 228 4.36 -11.73 -20.22
C ASN A 228 5.08 -12.86 -21.00
N ASP A 229 4.36 -13.91 -21.39
CA ASP A 229 4.91 -15.00 -22.19
C ASP A 229 5.30 -14.55 -23.62
N GLU A 230 4.54 -13.63 -24.23
CA GLU A 230 4.87 -13.05 -25.54
C GLU A 230 6.03 -12.05 -25.47
N GLU A 231 6.06 -11.24 -24.41
CA GLU A 231 7.12 -10.24 -24.19
C GLU A 231 8.47 -10.90 -23.94
N ALA A 232 8.51 -11.99 -23.17
CA ALA A 232 9.72 -12.79 -22.96
C ALA A 232 10.29 -13.33 -24.28
N LEU A 233 9.43 -13.82 -25.18
CA LEU A 233 9.84 -14.31 -26.50
C LEU A 233 10.38 -13.18 -27.40
N ARG A 234 9.81 -11.98 -27.27
CA ARG A 234 10.29 -10.78 -27.99
C ARG A 234 11.65 -10.32 -27.50
N GLN A 235 11.89 -10.37 -26.19
CA GLN A 235 13.18 -10.03 -25.58
C GLN A 235 14.27 -11.01 -26.03
N GLN A 236 14.01 -12.32 -25.99
CA GLN A 236 14.99 -13.33 -26.45
C GLN A 236 15.41 -13.13 -27.91
N ARG A 237 14.47 -12.83 -28.82
CA ARG A 237 14.79 -12.52 -30.22
C ARG A 237 15.58 -11.22 -30.37
N ALA A 238 15.32 -10.22 -29.52
CA ALA A 238 16.07 -8.96 -29.56
C ALA A 238 17.51 -9.16 -29.07
N GLU A 239 17.70 -9.94 -28.02
CA GLU A 239 19.01 -10.32 -27.49
C GLU A 239 19.82 -11.13 -28.52
N GLU A 240 19.19 -12.08 -29.21
CA GLU A 240 19.84 -12.85 -30.28
C GLU A 240 20.33 -11.93 -31.42
N ARG A 241 19.47 -11.00 -31.88
CA ARG A 241 19.86 -10.02 -32.90
C ARG A 241 21.00 -9.12 -32.43
N GLN A 242 20.96 -8.66 -31.17
CA GLN A 242 22.03 -7.84 -30.61
C GLN A 242 23.35 -8.62 -30.50
N ARG A 243 23.29 -9.89 -30.11
CA ARG A 243 24.46 -10.76 -30.02
C ARG A 243 25.12 -10.94 -31.39
N LEU A 244 24.33 -11.25 -32.43
CA LEU A 244 24.84 -11.38 -33.80
C LEU A 244 25.44 -10.06 -34.31
N ALA A 245 24.79 -8.92 -34.02
CA ALA A 245 25.32 -7.61 -34.38
C ALA A 245 26.65 -7.30 -33.66
N ALA A 246 26.76 -7.66 -32.38
CA ALA A 246 27.98 -7.50 -31.59
C ALA A 246 29.12 -8.39 -32.11
N GLU A 247 28.82 -9.64 -32.47
CA GLU A 247 29.79 -10.57 -33.07
C GLU A 247 30.31 -10.03 -34.40
N ARG A 248 29.41 -9.59 -35.29
CA ARG A 248 29.79 -8.95 -36.56
C ARG A 248 30.67 -7.72 -36.35
N LEU A 249 30.38 -6.91 -35.33
CA LEU A 249 31.20 -5.74 -35.00
C LEU A 249 32.58 -6.16 -34.47
N GLN A 250 32.66 -7.21 -33.65
CA GLN A 250 33.93 -7.73 -33.15
C GLN A 250 34.80 -8.29 -34.26
N ASP A 251 34.21 -8.99 -35.23
CA ASP A 251 34.94 -9.53 -36.38
C ASP A 251 35.44 -8.40 -37.29
N ALA A 252 34.61 -7.40 -37.59
CA ALA A 252 35.04 -6.21 -38.31
C ALA A 252 36.17 -5.47 -37.58
N TYR A 253 36.08 -5.34 -36.25
CA TYR A 253 37.14 -4.74 -35.45
C TYR A 253 38.42 -5.58 -35.45
N ARG A 254 38.30 -6.91 -35.44
CA ARG A 254 39.42 -7.84 -35.52
C ARG A 254 40.13 -7.73 -36.87
N GLU A 255 39.37 -7.70 -37.96
CA GLU A 255 39.89 -7.51 -39.32
C GLU A 255 40.65 -6.18 -39.43
N ILE A 256 40.05 -5.07 -38.99
CA ILE A 256 40.73 -3.76 -38.97
C ILE A 256 41.95 -3.81 -38.05
N LYS A 257 41.91 -4.57 -36.94
CA LYS A 257 43.01 -4.60 -35.99
C LYS A 257 44.26 -5.28 -36.53
N TYR A 258 44.10 -6.34 -37.33
CA TYR A 258 45.19 -7.16 -37.85
C TYR A 258 45.49 -6.93 -39.33
N SER A 259 44.66 -6.17 -40.05
CA SER A 259 44.96 -5.76 -41.43
C SER A 259 46.13 -4.79 -41.48
N ASP A 260 47.01 -4.93 -42.47
CA ASP A 260 48.11 -4.00 -42.76
C ASP A 260 47.60 -2.56 -42.92
N LYS A 261 46.45 -2.38 -43.59
CA LYS A 261 45.78 -1.08 -43.71
C LYS A 261 45.39 -0.48 -42.36
N GLY A 262 45.07 -1.33 -41.38
CA GLY A 262 44.77 -0.89 -40.02
C GLY A 262 46.00 -0.50 -39.22
N GLN A 263 47.17 -1.08 -39.53
CA GLN A 263 48.45 -0.61 -38.99
C GLN A 263 48.82 0.75 -39.57
N ASP A 264 48.70 0.91 -40.89
CA ASP A 264 48.94 2.20 -41.58
C ASP A 264 48.03 3.31 -41.04
N MET A 265 46.75 3.02 -40.78
CA MET A 265 45.83 3.98 -40.16
C MET A 265 46.27 4.40 -38.75
N ARG A 266 46.75 3.46 -37.92
CA ARG A 266 47.27 3.79 -36.58
C ARG A 266 48.52 4.65 -36.66
N GLU A 267 49.42 4.35 -37.59
CA GLU A 267 50.62 5.15 -37.80
C GLU A 267 50.26 6.58 -38.25
N GLN A 268 49.31 6.72 -39.16
CA GLN A 268 48.79 8.03 -39.58
C GLN A 268 48.13 8.79 -38.42
N GLU A 269 47.34 8.12 -37.58
CA GLU A 269 46.74 8.72 -36.38
C GLU A 269 47.81 9.14 -35.36
N LEU A 270 48.86 8.33 -35.17
CA LEU A 270 49.98 8.66 -34.30
C LEU A 270 50.77 9.88 -34.83
N LEU A 271 51.00 9.94 -36.14
CA LEU A 271 51.64 11.10 -36.78
C LEU A 271 50.76 12.35 -36.67
N ARG A 272 49.43 12.23 -36.80
CA ARG A 272 48.47 13.32 -36.55
C ARG A 272 48.52 13.79 -35.10
N ALA A 273 48.56 12.87 -34.15
CA ALA A 273 48.66 13.19 -32.73
C ALA A 273 50.00 13.87 -32.41
N GLN A 274 51.11 13.39 -32.97
CA GLN A 274 52.43 13.98 -32.83
C GLN A 274 52.51 15.38 -33.44
N MET A 275 51.88 15.59 -34.60
CA MET A 275 51.74 16.91 -35.23
C MET A 275 50.92 17.86 -34.35
N ALA A 276 49.78 17.41 -33.81
CA ALA A 276 48.96 18.20 -32.91
C ALA A 276 49.71 18.59 -31.63
N LEU A 277 50.51 17.67 -31.08
CA LEU A 277 51.41 17.95 -29.96
C LEU A 277 52.49 18.98 -30.34
N ALA A 278 53.13 18.85 -31.51
CA ALA A 278 54.15 19.80 -31.98
C ALA A 278 53.59 21.22 -32.16
N TYR A 279 52.37 21.35 -32.69
CA TYR A 279 51.68 22.64 -32.75
C TYR A 279 51.37 23.18 -31.35
N LYS A 280 50.93 22.32 -30.42
CA LYS A 280 50.64 22.70 -29.04
C LYS A 280 51.89 23.14 -28.27
N THR A 281 53.05 22.57 -28.57
CA THR A 281 54.35 22.93 -27.96
C THR A 281 55.06 24.08 -28.67
N GLY A 282 54.52 24.60 -29.78
CA GLY A 282 55.10 25.73 -30.53
C GLY A 282 56.22 25.36 -31.52
N ASP A 283 56.48 24.07 -31.74
CA ASP A 283 57.51 23.57 -32.66
C ASP A 283 56.96 23.49 -34.10
N THR A 284 56.74 24.65 -34.72
CA THR A 284 56.08 24.78 -36.03
C THR A 284 56.83 24.06 -37.16
N SER A 285 58.16 24.07 -37.17
CA SER A 285 58.96 23.40 -38.19
C SER A 285 58.80 21.88 -38.19
N LYS A 286 58.65 21.25 -37.01
CA LYS A 286 58.41 19.80 -36.90
C LYS A 286 56.99 19.45 -37.33
N ALA A 287 56.02 20.31 -37.00
CA ALA A 287 54.63 20.13 -37.39
C ALA A 287 54.45 20.18 -38.92
N HIS A 288 55.13 21.10 -39.61
CA HIS A 288 55.12 21.16 -41.09
C HIS A 288 55.75 19.92 -41.74
N ARG A 289 56.87 19.40 -41.23
CA ARG A 289 57.49 18.16 -41.74
C ARG A 289 56.57 16.95 -41.59
N LEU A 290 55.85 16.86 -40.48
CA LEU A 290 54.87 15.79 -40.22
C LEU A 290 53.64 15.94 -41.13
N LEU A 291 53.23 17.18 -41.43
CA LEU A 291 52.15 17.48 -42.37
C LEU A 291 52.49 17.00 -43.79
N ASP A 292 53.67 17.31 -44.29
CA ASP A 292 54.11 16.89 -45.63
C ASP A 292 54.18 15.36 -45.75
N ARG A 293 54.59 14.68 -44.67
CA ARG A 293 54.60 13.21 -44.62
C ARG A 293 53.20 12.61 -44.61
N LEU A 294 52.24 13.28 -43.97
CA LEU A 294 50.85 12.82 -43.84
C LEU A 294 50.01 13.10 -45.10
N GLN A 295 50.45 13.98 -45.99
CA GLN A 295 49.74 14.25 -47.23
C GLN A 295 49.68 12.99 -48.11
N PRO A 296 48.51 12.66 -48.67
CA PRO A 296 48.38 11.55 -49.61
C PRO A 296 49.25 11.81 -50.85
N ASP A 297 49.87 10.75 -51.38
CA ASP A 297 50.84 10.86 -52.48
C ASP A 297 50.25 11.45 -53.77
N GLU A 298 48.92 11.48 -53.90
CA GLU A 298 48.18 12.16 -54.97
C GLU A 298 48.35 13.69 -54.96
N LEU A 299 48.61 14.29 -53.79
CA LEU A 299 48.84 15.73 -53.65
C LEU A 299 50.32 16.12 -53.74
N LYS A 300 51.24 15.16 -53.60
CA LYS A 300 52.69 15.39 -53.72
C LYS A 300 53.20 15.45 -55.17
N LYS A 301 52.36 15.04 -56.13
CA LYS A 301 52.69 14.95 -57.57
C LYS A 301 52.23 16.17 -58.40
N LYS A 302 51.81 17.27 -57.77
CA LYS A 302 51.50 18.53 -58.45
C LYS A 302 52.58 19.56 -58.19
#